data_AF-A0A6A3WGB1-F1
#
_entry.id   AF-A0A6A3WGB1-F1
#
_cell.length_a   1.000
_cell.length_b   1.000
_cell.length_c   1.000
_cell.angle_alpha   90.00
_cell.angle_beta   90.00
_cell.angle_gamma   90.00
#
_symmetry.space_group_name_H-M   'P 1'
#
loop_
_entity.id
_entity.type
_entity.pdbx_description
1 polymer ?
#
loop_
_entity_poly.entity_id
_entity_poly.type
_entity_poly.pdbx_seq_one_letter_code
_entity_poly.pdbx_strand_id
1 'polypeptide(L)'
;MQFFTALVLSLSTIATSALGALEECVIEDGFDYVGNDLFGVASVDVSDCCHQCQKHADAGCRAYSWTDYQGGTCWLKRGRGSVAVDVNVKSGTIAPFRFTNTCVLEHGIDHEGRGLADMKASDAGDCCSICEQFPGCRAFTFTTYNGGTCWLKSGKGNMVVDPTVISSSPYIEQPTCGLEFDIDYVGNNIGSARAAEAKQCCSLCEAFGGCRAFTWSDYQGGTCWFKNRKDAVSWELGAQSGQVFSNPAAPSCALEFYVEYTGKDIGNVSSDSPYGCCSACMKTVGCGAFSWSDAGGGVCYLKSTRGNVQDSDNFFSSVV
;
A
#
# COMPACT_ATOMS: atom_id res chain seq x y z
N MET A 1 -67.83 36.10 -28.99
CA MET A 1 -66.59 36.17 -29.77
C MET A 1 -65.52 36.67 -28.81
N GLN A 2 -64.39 35.95 -28.69
CA GLN A 2 -63.19 36.28 -27.86
C GLN A 2 -63.36 36.10 -26.33
N PHE A 3 -62.42 35.58 -25.54
CA PHE A 3 -61.32 34.61 -25.67
C PHE A 3 -61.12 34.10 -24.21
N PHE A 4 -61.03 32.78 -23.98
CA PHE A 4 -60.58 32.24 -22.70
C PHE A 4 -59.06 32.43 -22.60
N THR A 5 -58.58 33.25 -21.67
CA THR A 5 -57.18 33.27 -21.26
C THR A 5 -56.95 32.21 -20.19
N ALA A 6 -56.35 31.09 -20.57
CA ALA A 6 -55.82 30.10 -19.64
C ALA A 6 -54.50 30.60 -19.06
N LEU A 7 -54.46 30.84 -17.75
CA LEU A 7 -53.23 31.09 -17.01
C LEU A 7 -52.51 29.75 -16.79
N VAL A 8 -51.51 29.47 -17.61
CA VAL A 8 -50.64 28.29 -17.43
C VAL A 8 -49.63 28.62 -16.32
N LEU A 9 -49.84 28.04 -15.14
CA LEU A 9 -48.83 27.98 -14.09
C LEU A 9 -47.70 27.04 -14.56
N SER A 10 -46.59 27.61 -15.02
CA SER A 10 -45.37 26.85 -15.26
C SER A 10 -44.76 26.45 -13.91
N LEU A 11 -44.87 25.17 -13.53
CA LEU A 11 -44.01 24.61 -12.50
C LEU A 11 -42.59 24.52 -13.09
N SER A 12 -41.75 25.47 -12.72
CA SER A 12 -40.31 25.40 -12.95
C SER A 12 -39.75 24.27 -12.07
N THR A 13 -39.51 23.09 -12.63
CA THR A 13 -38.67 22.09 -11.98
C THR A 13 -37.25 22.63 -11.96
N ILE A 14 -36.82 23.10 -10.79
CA ILE A 14 -35.42 23.39 -10.52
C ILE A 14 -34.71 22.02 -10.59
N ALA A 15 -34.01 21.78 -11.69
CA ALA A 15 -33.04 20.71 -11.75
C ALA A 15 -31.94 21.07 -10.75
N THR A 16 -32.00 20.49 -9.56
CA THR A 16 -30.83 20.37 -8.69
C THR A 16 -29.82 19.54 -9.45
N SER A 17 -28.92 20.20 -10.17
CA SER A 17 -27.67 19.60 -10.65
C SER A 17 -26.94 19.09 -9.41
N ALA A 18 -27.02 17.77 -9.19
CA ALA A 18 -26.17 17.09 -8.24
C ALA A 18 -24.72 17.50 -8.51
N LEU A 19 -23.98 17.78 -7.45
CA LEU A 19 -22.53 17.93 -7.49
C LEU A 19 -21.93 16.66 -8.11
N GLY A 20 -21.68 16.67 -9.41
CA GLY A 20 -20.76 15.74 -10.05
C GLY A 20 -19.36 16.27 -9.82
N ALA A 21 -18.75 15.95 -8.68
CA ALA A 21 -17.32 16.12 -8.54
C ALA A 21 -16.65 15.15 -9.52
N LEU A 22 -15.86 15.67 -10.46
CA LEU A 22 -15.10 14.88 -11.43
C LEU A 22 -14.19 13.91 -10.67
N GLU A 23 -14.54 12.63 -10.74
CA GLU A 23 -14.15 11.58 -9.81
C GLU A 23 -12.96 10.75 -10.30
N GLU A 24 -12.09 11.27 -11.18
CA GLU A 24 -10.69 10.88 -11.45
C GLU A 24 -10.37 9.39 -11.67
N CYS A 25 -9.12 8.99 -11.83
CA CYS A 25 -8.47 7.72 -11.46
C CYS A 25 -7.02 8.16 -11.29
N VAL A 26 -6.30 7.66 -10.28
CA VAL A 26 -4.86 8.02 -10.21
C VAL A 26 -4.18 7.15 -11.24
N ILE A 27 -3.67 7.79 -12.30
CA ILE A 27 -3.01 7.12 -13.40
C ILE A 27 -1.51 7.13 -13.10
N GLU A 28 -0.92 5.95 -13.20
CA GLU A 28 0.52 5.72 -13.11
C GLU A 28 1.06 5.58 -14.52
N ASP A 29 1.80 6.60 -14.96
CA ASP A 29 2.48 6.61 -16.24
C ASP A 29 3.74 5.75 -16.20
N GLY A 30 3.96 4.94 -17.23
CA GLY A 30 5.19 4.18 -17.39
C GLY A 30 5.23 2.87 -16.60
N PHE A 31 4.08 2.39 -16.14
CA PHE A 31 3.95 1.18 -15.34
C PHE A 31 2.86 0.27 -15.89
N ASP A 32 3.19 -1.02 -16.05
CA ASP A 32 2.23 -2.06 -16.39
C ASP A 32 1.89 -2.92 -15.17
N TYR A 33 0.60 -3.07 -14.89
CA TYR A 33 0.09 -4.05 -13.94
C TYR A 33 0.07 -5.43 -14.60
N VAL A 34 1.08 -6.24 -14.32
CA VAL A 34 1.33 -7.51 -15.01
C VAL A 34 0.38 -8.59 -14.51
N GLY A 35 -0.27 -9.26 -15.47
CA GLY A 35 -1.23 -10.31 -15.20
C GLY A 35 -2.52 -9.78 -14.57
N ASN A 36 -3.19 -10.65 -13.80
CA ASN A 36 -4.49 -10.37 -13.17
C ASN A 36 -5.60 -9.99 -14.17
N ASP A 37 -5.42 -10.24 -15.47
CA ASP A 37 -6.35 -9.86 -16.52
C ASP A 37 -7.72 -10.53 -16.39
N LEU A 38 -8.75 -9.73 -16.60
CA LEU A 38 -10.12 -10.17 -16.81
C LEU A 38 -10.38 -10.30 -18.31
N PHE A 39 -10.25 -9.18 -19.03
CA PHE A 39 -10.42 -9.06 -20.48
C PHE A 39 -10.03 -7.65 -20.94
N GLY A 40 -9.82 -7.47 -22.25
CA GLY A 40 -9.56 -6.18 -22.88
C GLY A 40 -10.83 -5.52 -23.42
N VAL A 41 -10.92 -4.20 -23.34
CA VAL A 41 -11.94 -3.38 -24.01
C VAL A 41 -11.26 -2.26 -24.80
N ALA A 42 -11.79 -1.93 -25.98
CA ALA A 42 -11.24 -0.85 -26.80
C ALA A 42 -11.46 0.50 -26.10
N SER A 43 -10.41 1.32 -26.03
CA SER A 43 -10.48 2.71 -25.55
C SER A 43 -9.34 3.53 -26.12
N VAL A 44 -9.68 4.71 -26.64
CA VAL A 44 -8.70 5.65 -27.21
C VAL A 44 -8.02 6.52 -26.14
N ASP A 45 -8.52 6.53 -24.91
CA ASP A 45 -7.99 7.33 -23.80
C ASP A 45 -7.94 6.51 -22.51
N VAL A 46 -6.82 6.60 -21.79
CA VAL A 46 -6.62 5.93 -20.50
C VAL A 46 -7.64 6.41 -19.46
N SER A 47 -8.11 7.65 -19.54
CA SER A 47 -9.11 8.20 -18.62
C SER A 47 -10.41 7.39 -18.66
N ASP A 48 -10.80 6.87 -19.83
CA ASP A 48 -12.00 6.04 -19.99
C ASP A 48 -11.83 4.66 -19.32
N CYS A 49 -10.60 4.13 -19.22
CA CYS A 49 -10.35 2.84 -18.57
C CYS A 49 -10.85 2.80 -17.12
N CYS A 50 -10.81 3.95 -16.43
CA CYS A 50 -11.36 4.09 -15.09
C CYS A 50 -12.87 3.77 -15.07
N HIS A 51 -13.64 4.44 -15.92
CA HIS A 51 -15.08 4.22 -16.04
C HIS A 51 -15.40 2.80 -16.50
N GLN A 52 -14.63 2.27 -17.45
CA GLN A 52 -14.78 0.89 -17.91
C GLN A 52 -14.56 -0.11 -16.76
N CYS A 53 -13.54 0.10 -15.94
CA CYS A 53 -13.28 -0.77 -14.80
C CYS A 53 -14.38 -0.63 -13.73
N GLN A 54 -14.84 0.59 -13.43
CA GLN A 54 -15.96 0.83 -12.50
C GLN A 54 -17.23 0.11 -12.95
N LYS A 55 -17.55 0.16 -14.25
CA LYS A 55 -18.69 -0.56 -14.84
C LYS A 55 -18.59 -2.08 -14.68
N HIS A 56 -17.38 -2.62 -14.61
CA HIS A 56 -17.11 -4.05 -14.42
C HIS A 56 -16.65 -4.39 -13.00
N ALA A 57 -16.92 -3.52 -12.01
CA ALA A 57 -16.55 -3.77 -10.61
C ALA A 57 -17.22 -5.05 -10.07
N ASP A 58 -18.45 -5.34 -10.46
CA ASP A 58 -19.17 -6.57 -10.07
C ASP A 58 -18.55 -7.84 -10.69
N ALA A 59 -17.88 -7.71 -11.84
CA ALA A 59 -17.09 -8.79 -12.44
C ALA A 59 -15.70 -8.94 -11.76
N GLY A 60 -15.42 -8.11 -10.76
CA GLY A 60 -14.18 -8.11 -10.00
C GLY A 60 -13.10 -7.17 -10.53
N CYS A 61 -13.41 -6.23 -11.44
CA CYS A 61 -12.41 -5.25 -11.87
C CYS A 61 -12.03 -4.34 -10.70
N ARG A 62 -10.72 -4.16 -10.46
CA ARG A 62 -10.18 -3.23 -9.46
C ARG A 62 -9.00 -2.41 -9.99
N ALA A 63 -8.44 -2.80 -11.14
CA ALA A 63 -7.32 -2.13 -11.77
C ALA A 63 -7.40 -2.25 -13.29
N TYR A 64 -6.58 -1.47 -13.99
CA TYR A 64 -6.45 -1.56 -15.44
C TYR A 64 -5.03 -1.16 -15.89
N SER A 65 -4.61 -1.67 -17.05
CA SER A 65 -3.49 -1.15 -17.84
C SER A 65 -4.01 -0.70 -19.20
N TRP A 66 -3.67 0.50 -19.65
CA TRP A 66 -3.96 0.97 -20.99
C TRP A 66 -2.72 0.91 -21.87
N THR A 67 -2.88 0.41 -23.10
CA THR A 67 -1.83 0.39 -24.13
C THR A 67 -2.37 0.87 -25.47
N ASP A 68 -1.48 1.21 -26.41
CA ASP A 68 -1.81 1.62 -27.78
C ASP A 68 -2.25 0.46 -28.70
N TYR A 69 -2.35 -0.75 -28.15
CA TYR A 69 -2.74 -1.96 -28.88
C TYR A 69 -4.08 -1.77 -29.60
N GLN A 70 -4.10 -2.07 -30.91
CA GLN A 70 -5.27 -1.92 -31.79
C GLN A 70 -5.90 -0.51 -31.80
N GLY A 71 -5.09 0.53 -31.61
CA GLY A 71 -5.57 1.92 -31.56
C GLY A 71 -6.06 2.34 -30.17
N GLY A 72 -5.76 1.54 -29.15
CA GLY A 72 -6.06 1.81 -27.75
C GLY A 72 -6.89 0.70 -27.12
N THR A 73 -6.34 0.06 -26.09
CA THR A 73 -7.00 -1.03 -25.34
C THR A 73 -6.81 -0.83 -23.84
N CYS A 74 -7.92 -0.88 -23.08
CA CYS A 74 -7.90 -1.03 -21.63
C CYS A 74 -7.93 -2.53 -21.29
N TRP A 75 -6.86 -3.03 -20.69
CA TRP A 75 -6.79 -4.36 -20.08
C TRP A 75 -7.35 -4.26 -18.66
N LEU A 76 -8.60 -4.71 -18.46
CA LEU A 76 -9.27 -4.69 -17.16
C LEU A 76 -8.75 -5.83 -16.29
N LYS A 77 -8.48 -5.56 -15.01
CA LYS A 77 -7.74 -6.46 -14.12
C LYS A 77 -8.43 -6.61 -12.76
N ARG A 78 -8.24 -7.78 -12.15
CA ARG A 78 -8.71 -8.10 -10.79
C ARG A 78 -8.04 -7.25 -9.71
N GLY A 79 -6.84 -6.76 -9.99
CA GLY A 79 -6.08 -5.90 -9.09
C GLY A 79 -4.73 -5.52 -9.69
N ARG A 80 -4.03 -4.64 -9.00
CA ARG A 80 -2.72 -4.07 -9.35
C ARG A 80 -1.65 -5.14 -9.51
N GLY A 81 -1.53 -6.04 -8.54
CA GLY A 81 -0.58 -7.16 -8.55
C GLY A 81 0.87 -6.73 -8.80
N SER A 82 1.60 -7.58 -9.53
CA SER A 82 2.96 -7.27 -9.98
C SER A 82 2.98 -6.04 -10.87
N VAL A 83 3.97 -5.18 -10.68
CA VAL A 83 4.14 -4.01 -11.55
C VAL A 83 5.50 -4.04 -12.24
N ALA A 84 5.48 -3.90 -13.55
CA ALA A 84 6.66 -3.75 -14.38
C ALA A 84 6.79 -2.30 -14.87
N VAL A 85 8.02 -1.85 -15.10
CA VAL A 85 8.28 -0.58 -15.77
C VAL A 85 8.05 -0.78 -17.27
N ASP A 86 7.12 -0.03 -17.84
CA ASP A 86 6.90 0.05 -19.29
C ASP A 86 6.39 1.45 -19.65
N VAL A 87 7.26 2.24 -20.28
CA VAL A 87 7.01 3.64 -20.64
C VAL A 87 5.80 3.85 -21.56
N ASN A 88 5.33 2.80 -22.23
CA ASN A 88 4.19 2.88 -23.16
C ASN A 88 2.86 2.49 -22.51
N VAL A 89 2.88 2.10 -21.23
CA VAL A 89 1.70 1.65 -20.50
C VAL A 89 1.30 2.69 -19.46
N LYS A 90 -0.01 2.89 -19.32
CA LYS A 90 -0.60 3.75 -18.29
C LYS A 90 -1.57 2.93 -17.47
N SER A 91 -1.31 2.79 -16.18
CA SER A 91 -2.11 1.92 -15.32
C SER A 91 -2.85 2.69 -14.23
N GLY A 92 -3.91 2.11 -13.67
CA GLY A 92 -4.65 2.75 -12.61
C GLY A 92 -5.55 1.79 -11.85
N THR A 93 -6.00 2.21 -10.68
CA THR A 93 -6.87 1.44 -9.78
C THR A 93 -8.14 2.21 -9.47
N ILE A 94 -9.25 1.47 -9.33
CA ILE A 94 -10.55 2.04 -8.95
C ILE A 94 -10.76 1.87 -7.42
N ALA A 95 -10.17 2.75 -6.61
CA ALA A 95 -10.41 2.71 -5.16
C ALA A 95 -11.78 3.27 -4.77
N PRO A 96 -12.39 2.74 -3.69
CA PRO A 96 -13.61 3.30 -3.10
C PRO A 96 -13.38 4.65 -2.38
N PHE A 97 -12.12 5.03 -2.14
CA PHE A 97 -11.74 6.31 -1.53
C PHE A 97 -10.58 6.95 -2.30
N ARG A 98 -10.70 8.25 -2.59
CA ARG A 98 -9.63 9.07 -3.15
C ARG A 98 -8.82 9.69 -2.02
N PHE A 99 -7.50 9.52 -2.05
CA PHE A 99 -6.61 10.45 -1.38
C PHE A 99 -6.43 11.65 -2.29
N THR A 100 -6.69 12.86 -1.81
CA THR A 100 -6.52 14.10 -2.59
C THR A 100 -5.05 14.50 -2.72
N ASN A 101 -4.16 13.87 -1.94
CA ASN A 101 -2.75 14.21 -1.89
C ASN A 101 -1.92 12.96 -2.22
N THR A 102 -1.24 13.02 -3.36
CA THR A 102 -0.05 12.19 -3.63
C THR A 102 1.14 12.79 -2.88
N CYS A 103 2.20 12.00 -2.71
CA CYS A 103 3.42 12.41 -2.01
C CYS A 103 3.23 13.00 -0.60
N VAL A 104 2.55 12.28 0.30
CA VAL A 104 2.47 12.67 1.72
C VAL A 104 3.84 12.50 2.39
N LEU A 105 4.45 13.61 2.83
CA LEU A 105 5.77 13.61 3.46
C LEU A 105 5.71 13.04 4.89
N GLU A 106 6.51 12.02 5.15
CA GLU A 106 6.71 11.39 6.45
C GLU A 106 8.02 11.93 7.06
N HIS A 107 7.89 12.95 7.90
CA HIS A 107 9.03 13.55 8.60
C HIS A 107 9.57 12.63 9.69
N GLY A 108 10.89 12.49 9.78
CA GLY A 108 11.54 11.74 10.84
C GLY A 108 11.47 10.22 10.66
N ILE A 109 11.16 9.75 9.45
CA ILE A 109 10.96 8.34 9.13
C ILE A 109 11.80 8.03 7.91
N ASP A 110 12.71 7.07 8.03
CA ASP A 110 13.40 6.48 6.89
C ASP A 110 12.61 5.27 6.36
N HIS A 111 12.47 5.20 5.04
CA HIS A 111 12.04 3.98 4.36
C HIS A 111 13.29 3.21 3.95
N GLU A 112 13.65 2.16 4.68
CA GLU A 112 14.87 1.40 4.41
C GLU A 112 14.80 0.59 3.10
N GLY A 113 15.97 0.33 2.50
CA GLY A 113 16.14 -0.66 1.44
C GLY A 113 15.82 -0.19 0.00
N ARG A 114 15.96 -1.13 -0.95
CA ARG A 114 15.61 -1.04 -2.38
C ARG A 114 16.05 0.24 -3.13
N GLY A 115 17.28 0.68 -2.91
CA GLY A 115 17.85 1.82 -3.63
C GLY A 115 17.88 1.60 -5.14
N LEU A 116 17.40 2.59 -5.89
CA LEU A 116 17.46 2.65 -7.35
C LEU A 116 18.59 3.56 -7.82
N ALA A 117 18.63 4.76 -7.25
CA ALA A 117 19.58 5.81 -7.56
C ALA A 117 19.56 6.88 -6.47
N ASP A 118 20.60 7.70 -6.41
CA ASP A 118 20.62 8.95 -5.65
C ASP A 118 20.65 10.15 -6.60
N MET A 119 19.84 11.17 -6.30
CA MET A 119 19.69 12.36 -7.13
C MET A 119 19.86 13.62 -6.28
N LYS A 120 20.42 14.68 -6.86
CA LYS A 120 20.45 15.99 -6.20
C LYS A 120 19.03 16.54 -6.09
N ALA A 121 18.62 16.97 -4.90
CA ALA A 121 17.34 17.63 -4.63
C ALA A 121 17.56 18.78 -3.65
N SER A 122 16.80 19.88 -3.75
CA SER A 122 16.91 20.99 -2.81
C SER A 122 16.08 20.76 -1.54
N ASP A 123 14.97 20.03 -1.66
CA ASP A 123 14.12 19.61 -0.54
C ASP A 123 13.38 18.28 -0.83
N ALA A 124 12.53 17.86 0.10
CA ALA A 124 11.74 16.63 -0.03
C ALA A 124 10.59 16.75 -1.06
N GLY A 125 10.14 17.96 -1.40
CA GLY A 125 9.17 18.19 -2.47
C GLY A 125 9.79 17.99 -3.85
N ASP A 126 11.03 18.44 -4.05
CA ASP A 126 11.81 18.11 -5.25
C ASP A 126 11.96 16.60 -5.42
N CYS A 127 12.20 15.88 -4.32
CA CYS A 127 12.23 14.42 -4.32
C CYS A 127 10.94 13.77 -4.84
N CYS A 128 9.77 14.31 -4.48
CA CYS A 128 8.50 13.86 -5.04
C CYS A 128 8.53 13.94 -6.57
N SER A 129 8.86 15.13 -7.09
CA SER A 129 8.87 15.40 -8.52
C SER A 129 9.89 14.53 -9.27
N ILE A 130 11.06 14.31 -8.67
CA ILE A 130 12.10 13.43 -9.23
C ILE A 130 11.60 11.99 -9.25
N CYS A 131 11.04 11.48 -8.16
CA CYS A 131 10.57 10.10 -8.09
C CYS A 131 9.39 9.84 -9.02
N GLU A 132 8.46 10.79 -9.17
CA GLU A 132 7.35 10.67 -10.12
C GLU A 132 7.83 10.55 -11.58
N GLN A 133 8.97 11.15 -11.92
CA GLN A 133 9.54 11.10 -13.27
C GLN A 133 10.57 9.97 -13.45
N PHE A 134 11.11 9.40 -12.38
CA PHE A 134 12.17 8.42 -12.45
C PHE A 134 11.59 7.01 -12.67
N PRO A 135 11.90 6.33 -13.80
CA PRO A 135 11.35 5.02 -14.09
C PRO A 135 11.63 4.02 -12.97
N GLY A 136 10.56 3.40 -12.45
CA GLY A 136 10.67 2.43 -11.36
C GLY A 136 10.67 3.00 -9.95
N CYS A 137 10.78 4.32 -9.76
CA CYS A 137 10.73 4.91 -8.42
C CYS A 137 9.33 4.84 -7.83
N ARG A 138 9.25 4.46 -6.55
CA ARG A 138 8.00 4.25 -5.80
C ARG A 138 8.02 4.82 -4.40
N ALA A 139 9.21 5.05 -3.85
CA ALA A 139 9.42 5.75 -2.61
C ALA A 139 10.74 6.50 -2.67
N PHE A 140 10.93 7.43 -1.75
CA PHE A 140 12.23 8.07 -1.55
C PHE A 140 12.47 8.35 -0.08
N THR A 141 13.74 8.57 0.26
CA THR A 141 14.14 9.28 1.48
C THR A 141 14.97 10.49 1.05
N PHE A 142 14.65 11.67 1.58
CA PHE A 142 15.44 12.89 1.42
C PHE A 142 16.34 13.08 2.63
N THR A 143 17.62 13.36 2.39
CA THR A 143 18.57 13.75 3.44
C THR A 143 19.30 15.04 3.06
N THR A 144 19.89 15.72 4.04
CA THR A 144 20.72 16.92 3.81
C THR A 144 22.14 16.59 3.30
N TYR A 145 22.44 15.32 3.07
CA TYR A 145 23.73 14.85 2.57
C TYR A 145 24.13 15.57 1.28
N ASN A 146 25.41 15.93 1.14
CA ASN A 146 25.94 16.69 0.00
C ASN A 146 25.12 17.94 -0.38
N GLY A 147 24.47 18.58 0.61
CA GLY A 147 23.61 19.75 0.44
C GLY A 147 22.21 19.44 -0.06
N GLY A 148 21.71 18.21 0.16
CA GLY A 148 20.43 17.70 -0.31
C GLY A 148 20.59 16.54 -1.29
N THR A 149 20.12 15.35 -0.90
CA THR A 149 20.15 14.12 -1.70
C THR A 149 18.80 13.40 -1.58
N CYS A 150 18.29 12.97 -2.73
CA CYS A 150 17.13 12.12 -2.87
C CYS A 150 17.53 10.67 -3.11
N TRP A 151 17.29 9.81 -2.13
CA TRP A 151 17.54 8.37 -2.22
C TRP A 151 16.29 7.69 -2.79
N LEU A 152 16.26 7.50 -4.11
CA LEU A 152 15.13 6.92 -4.84
C LEU A 152 15.07 5.41 -4.61
N LYS A 153 13.86 4.88 -4.45
CA LYS A 153 13.63 3.48 -4.09
C LYS A 153 12.55 2.85 -4.95
N SER A 154 12.69 1.55 -5.21
CA SER A 154 11.69 0.78 -5.99
C SER A 154 10.45 0.38 -5.18
N GLY A 155 10.38 0.75 -3.90
CA GLY A 155 9.21 0.53 -3.04
C GLY A 155 9.41 1.12 -1.66
N LYS A 156 8.31 1.26 -0.91
CA LYS A 156 8.34 1.57 0.52
C LYS A 156 8.85 0.34 1.27
N GLY A 157 10.01 0.44 1.90
CA GLY A 157 10.55 -0.65 2.73
C GLY A 157 10.13 -0.55 4.18
N ASN A 158 10.92 -1.15 5.06
CA ASN A 158 10.72 -1.04 6.51
C ASN A 158 10.82 0.43 6.94
N MET A 159 10.01 0.81 7.93
CA MET A 159 10.07 2.15 8.50
C MET A 159 10.97 2.15 9.73
N VAL A 160 11.92 3.07 9.77
CA VAL A 160 12.79 3.33 10.91
C VAL A 160 12.65 4.79 11.29
N VAL A 161 12.62 5.08 12.59
CA VAL A 161 12.59 6.45 13.09
C VAL A 161 13.99 7.05 12.92
N ASP A 162 14.11 8.05 12.06
CA ASP A 162 15.31 8.87 11.89
C ASP A 162 14.88 10.34 11.77
N PRO A 163 15.02 11.15 12.84
CA PRO A 163 14.60 12.55 12.86
C PRO A 163 15.26 13.45 11.80
N THR A 164 16.33 12.98 11.14
CA THR A 164 17.11 13.79 10.20
C THR A 164 16.66 13.67 8.75
N VAL A 165 15.69 12.79 8.48
CA VAL A 165 15.25 12.47 7.11
C VAL A 165 13.76 12.75 6.89
N ILE A 166 13.37 12.80 5.62
CA ILE A 166 11.97 12.92 5.20
C ILE A 166 11.73 11.92 4.09
N SER A 167 10.79 11.00 4.29
CA SER A 167 10.44 10.00 3.28
C SER A 167 9.06 10.24 2.70
N SER A 168 8.77 9.60 1.56
CA SER A 168 7.43 9.55 1.00
C SER A 168 7.30 8.40 0.01
N SER A 169 6.06 8.05 -0.30
CA SER A 169 5.68 7.20 -1.42
C SER A 169 4.75 8.02 -2.31
N PRO A 170 5.24 8.59 -3.43
CA PRO A 170 4.45 9.48 -4.29
C PRO A 170 3.20 8.79 -4.84
N TYR A 171 3.32 7.50 -5.13
CA TYR A 171 2.23 6.66 -5.58
C TYR A 171 1.53 5.99 -4.40
N ILE A 172 0.20 6.02 -4.42
CA ILE A 172 -0.61 5.34 -3.42
C ILE A 172 -0.52 3.84 -3.73
N GLU A 173 0.08 3.04 -2.84
CA GLU A 173 -0.15 1.60 -2.86
C GLU A 173 -1.61 1.33 -2.53
N GLN A 174 -2.44 1.22 -3.58
CA GLN A 174 -3.84 0.82 -3.46
C GLN A 174 -3.93 -0.70 -3.41
N PRO A 175 -4.23 -1.27 -2.24
CA PRO A 175 -4.43 -2.69 -2.10
C PRO A 175 -5.69 -3.06 -2.86
N THR A 176 -5.54 -3.98 -3.80
CA THR A 176 -6.62 -4.41 -4.69
C THR A 176 -6.71 -5.93 -4.76
N CYS A 177 -6.01 -6.64 -3.87
CA CYS A 177 -5.87 -8.09 -3.91
C CYS A 177 -5.34 -8.65 -5.24
N GLY A 178 -4.70 -7.82 -6.08
CA GLY A 178 -3.99 -8.30 -7.25
C GLY A 178 -2.80 -9.17 -6.83
N LEU A 179 -2.61 -10.30 -7.51
CA LEU A 179 -1.57 -11.25 -7.17
C LEU A 179 -0.22 -10.80 -7.75
N GLU A 180 0.79 -10.83 -6.91
CA GLU A 180 2.21 -10.79 -7.26
C GLU A 180 2.71 -12.24 -7.36
N PHE A 181 3.05 -12.69 -8.57
CA PHE A 181 3.49 -14.06 -8.85
C PHE A 181 4.98 -14.26 -8.60
N ASP A 182 5.32 -15.42 -8.06
CA ASP A 182 6.67 -15.83 -7.65
C ASP A 182 7.30 -14.89 -6.60
N ILE A 183 6.46 -14.29 -5.76
CA ILE A 183 6.85 -13.35 -4.73
C ILE A 183 6.31 -13.82 -3.37
N ASP A 184 7.21 -13.95 -2.40
CA ASP A 184 6.88 -14.06 -0.97
C ASP A 184 7.00 -12.68 -0.31
N TYR A 185 6.02 -12.35 0.52
CA TYR A 185 6.15 -11.21 1.42
C TYR A 185 6.82 -11.71 2.70
N VAL A 186 8.00 -11.22 3.02
CA VAL A 186 8.83 -11.84 4.05
C VAL A 186 8.30 -11.50 5.45
N GLY A 187 8.17 -12.52 6.30
CA GLY A 187 7.86 -12.35 7.72
C GLY A 187 6.42 -11.88 8.01
N ASN A 188 6.24 -11.20 9.15
CA ASN A 188 4.97 -10.59 9.57
C ASN A 188 3.75 -11.55 9.64
N ASN A 189 3.98 -12.85 9.74
CA ASN A 189 2.91 -13.85 9.74
C ASN A 189 2.10 -13.77 11.05
N ILE A 190 0.78 -13.63 10.95
CA ILE A 190 -0.16 -13.55 12.09
C ILE A 190 -1.11 -14.74 12.19
N GLY A 191 -1.06 -15.63 11.20
CA GLY A 191 -1.86 -16.84 11.09
C GLY A 191 -1.82 -17.42 9.69
N SER A 192 -2.57 -18.49 9.47
CA SER A 192 -2.73 -19.10 8.16
C SER A 192 -4.08 -19.80 8.01
N ALA A 193 -4.47 -20.08 6.77
CA ALA A 193 -5.62 -20.91 6.45
C ALA A 193 -5.36 -21.71 5.17
N ARG A 194 -6.03 -22.85 5.02
CA ARG A 194 -5.94 -23.63 3.77
C ARG A 194 -6.75 -22.96 2.66
N ALA A 195 -6.18 -22.94 1.47
CA ALA A 195 -6.82 -22.44 0.26
C ALA A 195 -6.26 -23.19 -0.95
N ALA A 196 -7.14 -23.74 -1.79
CA ALA A 196 -6.73 -24.45 -2.99
C ALA A 196 -6.08 -23.52 -4.03
N GLU A 197 -6.47 -22.25 -4.05
CA GLU A 197 -5.96 -21.25 -4.99
C GLU A 197 -5.61 -19.94 -4.28
N ALA A 198 -4.54 -19.27 -4.71
CA ALA A 198 -4.07 -18.01 -4.13
C ALA A 198 -5.13 -16.90 -4.11
N LYS A 199 -5.99 -16.83 -5.14
CA LYS A 199 -7.08 -15.84 -5.23
C LYS A 199 -8.05 -15.89 -4.05
N GLN A 200 -8.18 -17.04 -3.39
CA GLN A 200 -9.04 -17.22 -2.22
C GLN A 200 -8.46 -16.54 -0.97
N CYS A 201 -7.15 -16.30 -0.93
CA CYS A 201 -6.48 -15.71 0.22
C CYS A 201 -6.88 -14.26 0.47
N CYS A 202 -7.32 -13.53 -0.55
CA CYS A 202 -7.84 -12.17 -0.37
C CYS A 202 -9.01 -12.15 0.61
N SER A 203 -10.10 -12.86 0.30
CA SER A 203 -11.29 -12.92 1.17
C SER A 203 -10.99 -13.54 2.54
N LEU A 204 -10.07 -14.49 2.59
CA LEU A 204 -9.67 -15.09 3.86
C LEU A 204 -8.89 -14.10 4.73
N CYS A 205 -8.02 -13.30 4.14
CA CYS A 205 -7.30 -12.22 4.83
C CYS A 205 -8.25 -11.11 5.26
N GLU A 206 -9.20 -10.67 4.43
CA GLU A 206 -10.22 -9.69 4.80
C GLU A 206 -11.02 -10.12 6.04
N ALA A 207 -11.31 -11.42 6.16
CA ALA A 207 -12.00 -11.99 7.31
C ALA A 207 -11.09 -12.26 8.53
N PHE A 208 -9.77 -12.23 8.35
CA PHE A 208 -8.80 -12.50 9.42
C PHE A 208 -8.39 -11.19 10.10
N GLY A 209 -8.85 -10.98 11.34
CA GLY A 209 -8.57 -9.78 12.11
C GLY A 209 -7.09 -9.42 12.16
N GLY A 210 -6.76 -8.21 11.71
CA GLY A 210 -5.39 -7.69 11.65
C GLY A 210 -4.60 -8.06 10.39
N CYS A 211 -5.14 -8.88 9.48
CA CYS A 211 -4.50 -9.17 8.21
C CYS A 211 -4.58 -7.97 7.27
N ARG A 212 -3.48 -7.70 6.58
CA ARG A 212 -3.34 -6.64 5.56
C ARG A 212 -2.71 -7.14 4.28
N ALA A 213 -2.05 -8.29 4.32
CA ALA A 213 -1.44 -8.92 3.16
C ALA A 213 -1.38 -10.44 3.35
N PHE A 214 -1.11 -11.17 2.29
CA PHE A 214 -0.88 -12.61 2.37
C PHE A 214 0.18 -13.06 1.39
N THR A 215 0.73 -14.24 1.67
CA THR A 215 1.43 -15.05 0.66
C THR A 215 0.77 -16.41 0.63
N TRP A 216 0.40 -16.87 -0.55
CA TRP A 216 -0.03 -18.24 -0.77
C TRP A 216 1.16 -19.09 -1.23
N SER A 217 1.26 -20.31 -0.71
CA SER A 217 2.17 -21.33 -1.23
C SER A 217 1.45 -22.68 -1.37
N ASP A 218 2.07 -23.61 -2.10
CA ASP A 218 1.57 -24.97 -2.30
C ASP A 218 1.62 -25.85 -1.04
N TYR A 219 2.10 -25.30 0.09
CA TYR A 219 2.25 -26.00 1.35
C TYR A 219 0.99 -26.75 1.75
N GLN A 220 1.16 -28.05 1.95
CA GLN A 220 0.12 -29.04 2.24
C GLN A 220 -1.06 -29.09 1.25
N GLY A 221 -0.89 -28.64 -0.01
CA GLY A 221 -1.96 -28.55 -1.01
C GLY A 221 -2.62 -27.18 -1.08
N GLY A 222 -1.93 -26.14 -0.60
CA GLY A 222 -2.35 -24.75 -0.67
C GLY A 222 -2.62 -24.14 0.70
N THR A 223 -1.84 -23.12 1.06
CA THR A 223 -1.95 -22.41 2.34
C THR A 223 -1.75 -20.91 2.14
N CYS A 224 -2.67 -20.11 2.66
CA CYS A 224 -2.53 -18.65 2.81
C CYS A 224 -1.81 -18.35 4.12
N TRP A 225 -0.68 -17.67 4.05
CA TRP A 225 0.06 -17.13 5.18
C TRP A 225 -0.33 -15.66 5.37
N PHE A 226 -1.18 -15.38 6.35
CA PHE A 226 -1.72 -14.05 6.63
C PHE A 226 -0.67 -13.18 7.30
N LYS A 227 -0.59 -11.93 6.86
CA LYS A 227 0.38 -10.95 7.28
C LYS A 227 -0.33 -9.66 7.64
N ASN A 228 0.12 -8.98 8.67
CA ASN A 228 -0.43 -7.68 9.06
C ASN A 228 0.20 -6.50 8.31
N ARG A 229 1.19 -6.72 7.44
CA ARG A 229 1.89 -5.70 6.63
C ARG A 229 2.70 -6.35 5.50
N LYS A 230 2.99 -5.55 4.47
CA LYS A 230 3.86 -5.88 3.33
C LYS A 230 5.12 -5.01 3.41
N ASP A 231 6.28 -5.56 3.74
CA ASP A 231 7.53 -4.78 3.79
C ASP A 231 8.59 -5.33 2.83
N ALA A 232 9.43 -6.23 3.32
CA ALA A 232 10.37 -6.96 2.50
C ALA A 232 9.62 -7.99 1.65
N VAL A 233 10.11 -8.19 0.44
CA VAL A 233 9.64 -9.27 -0.44
C VAL A 233 10.85 -10.03 -0.95
N SER A 234 10.69 -11.32 -1.21
CA SER A 234 11.68 -12.16 -1.85
C SER A 234 11.08 -12.84 -3.06
N TRP A 235 11.90 -13.10 -4.06
CA TRP A 235 11.50 -13.97 -5.16
C TRP A 235 11.48 -15.41 -4.66
N GLU A 236 10.34 -16.07 -4.83
CA GLU A 236 10.10 -17.45 -4.40
C GLU A 236 9.18 -18.12 -5.42
N LEU A 237 9.72 -19.06 -6.19
CA LEU A 237 8.98 -19.72 -7.28
C LEU A 237 7.72 -20.41 -6.76
N GLY A 238 6.56 -20.10 -7.35
CA GLY A 238 5.26 -20.65 -6.99
C GLY A 238 4.56 -19.92 -5.83
N ALA A 239 5.25 -19.04 -5.10
CA ALA A 239 4.60 -18.17 -4.12
C ALA A 239 3.74 -17.12 -4.84
N GLN A 240 2.56 -16.83 -4.29
CA GLN A 240 1.67 -15.81 -4.84
C GLN A 240 1.18 -14.90 -3.73
N SER A 241 1.58 -13.64 -3.77
CA SER A 241 1.29 -12.67 -2.70
C SER A 241 0.26 -11.64 -3.12
N GLY A 242 -0.44 -11.06 -2.15
CA GLY A 242 -1.40 -10.00 -2.41
C GLY A 242 -1.56 -9.10 -1.20
N GLN A 243 -1.62 -7.80 -1.45
CA GLN A 243 -1.94 -6.80 -0.42
C GLN A 243 -3.43 -6.50 -0.44
N VAL A 244 -4.03 -6.58 0.75
CA VAL A 244 -5.47 -6.46 1.02
C VAL A 244 -5.80 -5.11 1.65
N PHE A 245 -4.93 -4.61 2.53
CA PHE A 245 -5.01 -3.27 3.11
C PHE A 245 -3.62 -2.60 3.11
N SER A 246 -3.57 -1.27 3.05
CA SER A 246 -2.30 -0.53 3.06
C SER A 246 -1.58 -0.78 4.37
N ASN A 247 -0.26 -0.65 4.42
CA ASN A 247 0.42 -0.72 5.70
C ASN A 247 -0.09 0.37 6.67
N PRO A 248 0.10 0.20 7.99
CA PRO A 248 -0.10 1.28 8.95
C PRO A 248 0.67 2.53 8.52
N ALA A 249 0.05 3.70 8.67
CA ALA A 249 0.72 4.96 8.43
C ALA A 249 1.79 5.18 9.50
N ALA A 250 2.92 5.79 9.12
CA ALA A 250 3.93 6.19 10.08
C ALA A 250 3.33 7.15 11.15
N PRO A 251 3.82 7.12 12.40
CA PRO A 251 4.95 6.33 12.91
C PRO A 251 4.56 4.93 13.41
N SER A 252 3.33 4.46 13.19
CA SER A 252 2.93 3.11 13.61
C SER A 252 3.84 2.07 12.96
N CYS A 253 4.45 1.23 13.79
CA CYS A 253 5.39 0.20 13.38
C CYS A 253 6.69 0.70 12.70
N ALA A 254 7.00 1.99 12.83
CA ALA A 254 8.35 2.49 12.58
C ALA A 254 9.24 2.16 13.78
N LEU A 255 10.35 1.46 13.55
CA LEU A 255 11.23 1.04 14.64
C LEU A 255 12.10 2.21 15.13
N GLU A 256 12.08 2.46 16.44
CA GLU A 256 13.12 3.18 17.16
C GLU A 256 14.24 2.17 17.50
N PHE A 257 15.42 2.35 16.90
CA PHE A 257 16.57 1.50 17.17
C PHE A 257 17.27 1.92 18.46
N TYR A 258 17.84 0.96 19.15
CA TYR A 258 18.60 1.15 20.39
C TYR A 258 17.78 1.83 21.50
N VAL A 259 16.48 1.58 21.51
CA VAL A 259 15.53 2.19 22.45
C VAL A 259 14.68 1.09 23.07
N GLU A 260 14.57 1.13 24.39
CA GLU A 260 13.59 0.38 25.17
C GLU A 260 12.50 1.32 25.68
N TYR A 261 11.24 0.98 25.42
CA TYR A 261 10.14 1.50 26.22
C TYR A 261 9.99 0.69 27.51
N THR A 262 10.15 1.33 28.67
CA THR A 262 10.07 0.66 29.97
C THR A 262 8.67 0.81 30.59
N GLY A 263 8.26 -0.22 31.34
CA GLY A 263 6.94 -0.31 31.96
C GLY A 263 5.79 -0.50 30.96
N LYS A 264 4.55 -0.40 31.48
CA LYS A 264 3.29 -0.54 30.72
C LYS A 264 3.07 -1.89 30.04
N ASP A 265 3.85 -2.91 30.41
CA ASP A 265 3.74 -4.27 29.90
C ASP A 265 2.36 -4.86 30.18
N ILE A 266 1.80 -5.48 29.14
CA ILE A 266 0.53 -6.20 29.19
C ILE A 266 0.69 -7.68 28.77
N GLY A 267 1.89 -8.06 28.35
CA GLY A 267 2.23 -9.42 27.97
C GLY A 267 3.55 -9.49 27.22
N ASN A 268 3.95 -10.71 26.85
CA ASN A 268 5.07 -10.94 25.96
C ASN A 268 4.75 -12.07 24.98
N VAL A 269 5.45 -12.09 23.85
CA VAL A 269 5.40 -13.16 22.86
C VAL A 269 6.76 -13.31 22.21
N SER A 270 7.12 -14.54 21.80
CA SER A 270 8.34 -14.76 21.03
C SER A 270 8.19 -14.23 19.60
N SER A 271 9.28 -13.67 19.06
CA SER A 271 9.36 -13.23 17.67
C SER A 271 10.81 -13.20 17.24
N ASP A 272 11.14 -13.81 16.10
CA ASP A 272 12.50 -13.87 15.58
C ASP A 272 13.05 -12.51 15.12
N SER A 273 12.18 -11.50 14.94
CA SER A 273 12.57 -10.14 14.55
C SER A 273 11.66 -9.08 15.17
N PRO A 274 12.13 -7.83 15.33
CA PRO A 274 11.34 -6.74 15.91
C PRO A 274 10.10 -6.38 15.09
N TYR A 275 10.16 -6.58 13.78
CA TYR A 275 9.04 -6.38 12.86
C TYR A 275 7.84 -7.28 13.18
N GLY A 276 8.09 -8.50 13.67
CA GLY A 276 7.02 -9.40 14.12
C GLY A 276 6.24 -8.87 15.32
N CYS A 277 6.84 -8.01 16.15
CA CYS A 277 6.19 -7.47 17.35
C CYS A 277 5.08 -6.47 17.05
N CYS A 278 5.22 -5.68 15.98
CA CYS A 278 4.13 -4.85 15.47
C CYS A 278 2.88 -5.71 15.24
N SER A 279 3.06 -6.87 14.61
CA SER A 279 2.02 -7.85 14.32
C SER A 279 1.37 -8.43 15.57
N ALA A 280 2.19 -8.82 16.53
CA ALA A 280 1.70 -9.30 17.81
C ALA A 280 0.89 -8.23 18.56
N CYS A 281 1.38 -6.99 18.56
CA CYS A 281 0.74 -5.88 19.24
C CYS A 281 -0.62 -5.55 18.59
N MET A 282 -0.70 -5.42 17.26
CA MET A 282 -1.98 -5.16 16.56
C MET A 282 -3.06 -6.22 16.82
N LYS A 283 -2.66 -7.48 17.06
CA LYS A 283 -3.58 -8.57 17.40
C LYS A 283 -4.00 -8.56 18.87
N THR A 284 -3.25 -7.88 19.73
CA THR A 284 -3.44 -7.90 21.17
C THR A 284 -4.29 -6.70 21.60
N VAL A 285 -5.51 -6.98 22.07
CA VAL A 285 -6.43 -5.94 22.55
C VAL A 285 -5.74 -5.11 23.64
N GLY A 286 -5.73 -3.80 23.44
CA GLY A 286 -5.14 -2.84 24.38
C GLY A 286 -3.62 -2.67 24.24
N CYS A 287 -2.96 -3.30 23.26
CA CYS A 287 -1.57 -3.01 22.93
C CYS A 287 -1.47 -1.77 22.04
N GLY A 288 -0.58 -0.85 22.38
CA GLY A 288 -0.29 0.38 21.61
C GLY A 288 1.20 0.66 21.46
N ALA A 289 2.07 -0.21 21.98
CA ALA A 289 3.51 -0.16 21.75
C ALA A 289 4.16 -1.52 22.05
N PHE A 290 5.40 -1.70 21.62
CA PHE A 290 6.24 -2.82 22.05
C PHE A 290 7.70 -2.40 22.20
N SER A 291 8.45 -3.20 22.96
CA SER A 291 9.92 -3.27 22.87
C SER A 291 10.29 -4.70 22.52
N TRP A 292 11.19 -4.91 21.57
CA TRP A 292 11.72 -6.21 21.21
C TRP A 292 13.18 -6.31 21.61
N SER A 293 13.60 -7.47 22.11
CA SER A 293 15.00 -7.82 22.32
C SER A 293 15.29 -9.19 21.75
N ASP A 294 16.51 -9.41 21.28
CA ASP A 294 17.04 -10.68 20.80
C ASP A 294 17.29 -11.71 21.92
N ALA A 295 17.16 -11.30 23.18
CA ALA A 295 17.31 -12.17 24.34
C ALA A 295 16.45 -13.44 24.23
N GLY A 296 17.08 -14.60 24.43
CA GLY A 296 16.37 -15.89 24.44
C GLY A 296 15.80 -16.32 23.09
N GLY A 297 16.32 -15.80 21.97
CA GLY A 297 15.82 -16.11 20.62
C GLY A 297 14.78 -15.12 20.11
N GLY A 298 14.59 -13.99 20.78
CA GLY A 298 13.70 -12.92 20.34
C GLY A 298 12.38 -12.89 21.10
N VAL A 299 12.14 -11.80 21.83
CA VAL A 299 10.94 -11.58 22.64
C VAL A 299 10.40 -10.17 22.42
N CYS A 300 9.10 -10.08 22.12
CA CYS A 300 8.31 -8.87 22.12
C CYS A 300 7.70 -8.64 23.50
N TYR A 301 8.05 -7.55 24.15
CA TYR A 301 7.38 -7.04 25.35
C TYR A 301 6.26 -6.11 24.89
N LEU A 302 5.02 -6.60 24.96
CA LEU A 302 3.83 -5.88 24.50
C LEU A 302 3.36 -4.91 25.57
N LYS A 303 3.03 -3.68 25.16
CA LYS A 303 2.73 -2.59 26.08
C LYS A 303 1.42 -1.90 25.73
N SER A 304 0.74 -1.44 26.76
CA SER A 304 -0.53 -0.73 26.59
C SER A 304 -0.39 0.59 25.84
N THR A 305 0.71 1.32 26.07
CA THR A 305 1.07 2.56 25.40
C THR A 305 2.58 2.71 25.35
N ARG A 306 3.09 3.73 24.63
CA ARG A 306 4.50 4.13 24.74
C ARG A 306 4.86 4.39 26.21
N GLY A 307 5.87 3.68 26.71
CA GLY A 307 6.38 3.77 28.07
C GLY A 307 7.41 4.90 28.25
N ASN A 308 8.20 4.84 29.31
CA ASN A 308 9.36 5.73 29.45
C ASN A 308 10.47 5.25 28.50
N VAL A 309 11.13 6.19 27.84
CA VAL A 309 12.20 5.90 26.87
C VAL A 309 13.53 5.75 27.60
N GLN A 310 14.25 4.68 27.30
CA GLN A 310 15.60 4.44 27.75
C GLN A 310 16.46 3.97 26.58
N ASP A 311 17.67 4.53 26.44
CA ASP A 311 18.65 4.05 25.46
C ASP A 311 19.13 2.64 25.84
N SER A 312 19.17 1.74 24.86
CA SER A 312 19.52 0.33 25.07
C SER A 312 19.93 -0.34 23.78
N ASP A 313 21.19 -0.74 23.67
CA ASP A 313 21.77 -1.32 22.44
C ASP A 313 21.10 -2.64 21.99
N ASN A 314 20.35 -3.30 22.88
CA ASN A 314 19.72 -4.61 22.62
C ASN A 314 18.22 -4.54 22.37
N PHE A 315 17.66 -3.33 22.27
CA PHE A 315 16.22 -3.14 22.12
C PHE A 315 15.83 -2.34 20.89
N PHE A 316 14.72 -2.76 20.30
CA PHE A 316 14.04 -2.10 19.20
C PHE A 316 12.60 -1.86 19.63
N SER A 317 12.14 -0.61 19.63
CA SER A 317 10.80 -0.28 20.12
C SER A 317 9.95 0.37 19.04
N SER A 318 8.64 0.31 19.17
CA SER A 318 7.73 1.04 18.28
C SER A 318 6.37 1.25 18.91
N VAL A 319 5.72 2.35 18.54
CA VAL A 319 4.29 2.57 18.77
C VAL A 319 3.48 1.85 17.70
N VAL A 320 2.25 1.45 18.05
CA VAL A 320 1.38 0.64 17.18
C VAL A 320 0.03 1.29 17.05
#